data_AF-A0A087LPC5-F1
#
_entry.id   AF-A0A087LPC5-F1
#
_cell.length_a   1.000
_cell.length_b   1.000
_cell.length_c   1.000
_cell.angle_alpha   90.00
_cell.angle_beta   90.00
_cell.angle_gamma   90.00
#
_symmetry.space_group_name_H-M   'P 1'
#
loop_
_entity.id
_entity.type
_entity.pdbx_description
1 polymer ?
#
loop_
_entity_poly.entity_id
_entity_poly.type
_entity_poly.pdbx_seq_one_letter_code
_entity_poly.pdbx_strand_id
1 'polypeptide(L)'
;MCGQGKHAFAYTNVAHDHHQRVLTYYEGAVVADSQGHRRGPDGLSVEDFEMIDNLMLHGGVERRNGTVVVHDAAEDAIYTDLTGFERVLAIAAAKLL
;
A
#
# COMPACT_ATOMS: atom_id res chain seq x y z
N MET A 1 7.73 -13.02 -7.01
CA MET A 1 6.31 -13.33 -7.27
C MET A 1 5.86 -12.79 -8.62
N CYS A 2 5.70 -11.47 -8.81
CA CYS A 2 5.29 -10.88 -10.09
C CYS A 2 6.22 -11.23 -11.26
N GLY A 3 7.55 -11.25 -11.07
CA GLY A 3 8.50 -11.64 -12.11
C GLY A 3 8.35 -13.08 -12.63
N GLN A 4 7.65 -13.95 -11.89
CA GLN A 4 7.37 -15.34 -12.29
C GLN A 4 5.95 -15.51 -12.88
N GLY A 5 5.20 -14.42 -13.08
CA GLY A 5 3.84 -14.50 -13.62
C GLY A 5 2.78 -15.01 -12.64
N LYS A 6 3.10 -15.21 -11.37
CA LYS A 6 2.15 -15.67 -10.34
C LYS A 6 1.13 -14.59 -10.00
N HIS A 7 -0.08 -15.01 -9.62
CA HIS A 7 -1.06 -14.14 -8.98
C HIS A 7 -0.50 -13.57 -7.67
N ALA A 8 -0.96 -12.37 -7.36
CA ALA A 8 -0.56 -11.59 -6.21
C ALA A 8 -1.83 -11.10 -5.52
N PHE A 9 -1.88 -11.16 -4.20
CA PHE A 9 -2.96 -10.57 -3.41
C PHE A 9 -2.34 -9.96 -2.16
N ALA A 10 -2.86 -8.82 -1.72
CA ALA A 10 -2.32 -8.09 -0.59
C ALA A 10 -3.45 -7.57 0.30
N TYR A 11 -3.12 -7.30 1.56
CA TYR A 11 -4.00 -6.61 2.48
C TYR A 11 -3.22 -5.58 3.29
N THR A 12 -3.93 -4.62 3.85
CA THR A 12 -3.41 -3.70 4.88
C THR A 12 -4.49 -3.44 5.93
N ASN A 13 -4.04 -3.09 7.13
CA ASN A 13 -4.85 -2.66 8.25
C ASN A 13 -4.85 -1.13 8.44
N VAL A 14 -4.28 -0.39 7.49
CA VAL A 14 -4.20 1.07 7.49
C VAL A 14 -4.89 1.59 6.24
N ALA A 15 -5.93 2.42 6.40
CA ALA A 15 -6.69 2.98 5.28
C ALA A 15 -6.00 4.14 4.57
N HIS A 16 -5.07 4.82 5.23
CA HIS A 16 -4.30 5.90 4.62
C HIS A 16 -3.37 5.38 3.53
N ASP A 17 -3.44 6.03 2.36
CA ASP A 17 -2.56 5.75 1.23
C ASP A 17 -1.09 6.05 1.55
N HIS A 18 -0.19 5.59 0.66
CA HIS A 18 1.25 5.74 0.85
C HIS A 18 1.65 7.20 1.10
N HIS A 19 1.11 8.12 0.31
CA HIS A 19 1.44 9.53 0.38
C HIS A 19 1.00 10.14 1.71
N GLN A 20 -0.24 9.90 2.14
CA GLN A 20 -0.78 10.40 3.41
C GLN A 20 0.00 9.86 4.61
N ARG A 21 0.42 8.59 4.58
CA ARG A 21 1.27 8.03 5.64
C ARG A 21 2.64 8.69 5.69
N VAL A 22 3.26 8.94 4.53
CA VAL A 22 4.56 9.61 4.46
C VAL A 22 4.46 11.08 4.89
N LEU A 23 3.39 11.79 4.49
CA LEU A 23 3.12 13.14 5.01
C LEU A 23 3.00 13.15 6.53
N THR A 24 2.28 12.18 7.10
CA THR A 24 2.11 12.06 8.55
C THR A 24 3.45 11.79 9.23
N TYR A 25 4.25 10.86 8.70
CA TYR A 25 5.58 10.54 9.23
C TYR A 25 6.54 11.75 9.23
N TYR A 26 6.49 12.57 8.19
CA TYR A 26 7.30 13.80 8.10
C TYR A 26 6.63 15.03 8.71
N GLU A 27 5.52 14.89 9.43
CA GLU A 27 4.78 16.02 10.02
C GLU A 27 4.44 17.12 9.00
N GLY A 28 4.17 16.72 7.76
CA GLY A 28 3.88 17.63 6.64
C GLY A 28 5.09 18.32 6.03
N ALA A 29 6.32 18.03 6.45
CA ALA A 29 7.56 18.64 5.94
C ALA A 29 8.00 18.14 4.55
N VAL A 30 7.05 17.64 3.74
CA VAL A 30 7.30 17.22 2.36
C VAL A 30 7.18 18.42 1.43
N VAL A 31 8.23 18.69 0.66
CA VAL A 31 8.31 19.86 -0.24
C VAL A 31 8.66 19.44 -1.66
N ALA A 32 8.24 20.23 -2.65
CA ALA A 32 8.68 20.03 -4.02
C ALA A 32 10.12 20.54 -4.23
N ASP A 33 10.95 19.75 -4.90
CA ASP A 33 12.29 20.16 -5.34
C ASP A 33 12.23 21.05 -6.60
N SER A 34 13.40 21.47 -7.10
CA SER A 34 13.51 22.34 -8.28
C SER A 34 12.99 21.70 -9.58
N GLN A 35 12.74 20.39 -9.58
CA GLN A 35 12.17 19.64 -10.70
C GLN A 35 10.69 19.27 -10.45
N GLY A 36 10.10 19.73 -9.35
CA GLY A 36 8.71 19.45 -8.99
C GLY A 36 8.48 18.10 -8.29
N HIS A 37 9.54 17.35 -7.96
CA HIS A 37 9.38 16.09 -7.23
C HIS A 37 9.20 16.35 -5.74
N ARG A 38 8.21 15.71 -5.13
CA ARG A 38 8.00 15.78 -3.68
C ARG A 38 9.10 15.03 -2.95
N ARG A 39 9.70 15.67 -1.95
CA ARG A 39 10.77 15.10 -1.12
C ARG A 39 10.53 15.36 0.36
N GLY A 40 10.91 14.36 1.17
CA GLY A 40 11.04 14.53 2.61
C GLY A 40 12.24 15.41 2.98
N PRO A 41 12.34 15.83 4.26
CA PRO A 41 13.47 16.61 4.77
C PRO A 41 14.81 15.86 4.71
N ASP A 42 14.77 14.54 4.53
CA ASP A 42 15.93 13.66 4.31
C ASP A 42 16.38 13.59 2.83
N GLY A 43 15.67 14.27 1.94
CA GLY A 43 15.94 14.29 0.50
C GLY A 43 15.38 13.07 -0.25
N LEU A 44 14.68 12.13 0.41
CA LEU A 44 14.05 11.00 -0.27
C LEU A 44 12.81 11.44 -1.04
N SER A 45 12.64 10.88 -2.24
CA SER A 45 11.44 11.12 -3.06
C SER A 45 10.22 10.48 -2.42
N VAL A 46 9.07 11.15 -2.51
CA VAL A 46 7.78 10.66 -2.02
C VAL A 46 6.89 10.32 -3.21
N GLU A 47 6.35 9.11 -3.23
CA GLU A 47 5.38 8.69 -4.26
C GLU A 47 3.98 9.23 -3.94
N ASP A 48 3.27 9.70 -4.98
CA ASP A 48 1.89 10.19 -4.90
C ASP A 48 1.10 9.68 -6.11
N PHE A 49 0.78 8.38 -6.06
CA PHE A 49 0.07 7.68 -7.14
C PHE A 49 -1.33 7.22 -6.72
N GLU A 50 -1.88 7.78 -5.63
CA GLU A 50 -3.17 7.36 -5.05
C GLU A 50 -3.21 5.85 -4.71
N MET A 51 -2.04 5.28 -4.41
CA MET A 51 -1.88 3.86 -4.09
C MET A 51 -1.69 3.65 -2.59
N ILE A 52 -2.30 2.58 -2.07
CA ILE A 52 -2.17 2.20 -0.67
C ILE A 52 -0.72 1.95 -0.24
N ASP A 53 0.18 1.57 -1.14
CA ASP A 53 1.60 1.41 -0.84
C ASP A 53 2.44 1.79 -2.08
N ASN A 54 3.76 1.64 -1.99
CA ASN A 54 4.71 1.83 -3.08
C ASN A 54 4.16 1.25 -4.41
N LEU A 55 4.36 1.99 -5.49
CA LEU A 55 3.77 1.69 -6.80
C LEU A 55 4.08 0.26 -7.28
N MET A 56 5.28 -0.26 -6.94
CA MET A 56 5.70 -1.58 -7.36
C MET A 56 4.99 -2.70 -6.59
N LEU A 57 4.54 -2.42 -5.36
CA LEU A 57 3.77 -3.36 -4.54
C LEU A 57 2.30 -3.33 -4.96
N HIS A 58 1.64 -2.18 -4.87
CA HIS A 58 0.22 -2.06 -5.20
C HIS A 58 -0.02 -2.30 -6.70
N GLY A 59 0.62 -1.53 -7.57
CA GLY A 59 0.51 -1.71 -9.02
C GLY A 59 0.99 -3.09 -9.48
N GLY A 60 1.92 -3.71 -8.74
CA GLY A 60 2.33 -5.10 -8.96
C GLY A 60 1.19 -6.10 -8.74
N VAL A 61 0.37 -5.89 -7.71
CA VAL A 61 -0.82 -6.72 -7.43
C VAL A 61 -1.88 -6.53 -8.51
N GLU A 62 -2.22 -5.29 -8.84
CA GLU A 62 -3.22 -4.97 -9.86
C GLU A 62 -2.84 -5.52 -11.23
N ARG A 63 -1.57 -5.36 -11.63
CA ARG A 63 -1.05 -5.88 -12.92
C ARG A 63 -1.10 -7.41 -13.03
N ARG A 64 -1.26 -8.13 -11.91
CA ARG A 64 -1.43 -9.59 -11.88
C ARG A 64 -2.90 -10.01 -11.74
N ASN A 65 -3.82 -9.08 -11.99
CA ASN A 65 -5.25 -9.22 -11.77
C ASN A 65 -5.54 -9.68 -10.33
N GLY A 66 -4.71 -9.22 -9.41
CA GLY A 66 -4.82 -9.43 -7.98
C GLY A 66 -5.79 -8.47 -7.32
N THR A 67 -5.87 -8.55 -6.00
CA THR A 67 -6.67 -7.61 -5.21
C THR A 67 -5.85 -7.13 -4.02
N VAL A 68 -5.92 -5.82 -3.76
CA VAL A 68 -5.46 -5.23 -2.51
C VAL A 68 -6.68 -4.94 -1.64
N VAL A 69 -6.78 -5.61 -0.50
CA VAL A 69 -7.85 -5.37 0.47
C VAL A 69 -7.39 -4.33 1.49
N VAL A 70 -8.16 -3.26 1.61
CA VAL A 70 -7.95 -2.25 2.65
C VAL A 70 -8.96 -2.49 3.76
N HIS A 71 -8.45 -2.67 4.97
CA HIS A 71 -9.21 -2.67 6.21
C HIS A 71 -8.64 -1.58 7.11
N ASP A 72 -9.50 -0.86 7.82
CA ASP A 72 -9.08 0.17 8.76
C ASP A 72 -9.18 -0.41 10.16
N ALA A 73 -8.10 -1.02 10.62
CA ALA A 73 -8.08 -1.63 11.95
C ALA A 73 -8.01 -0.54 13.02
N ALA A 74 -8.47 -0.86 14.24
CA ALA A 74 -8.19 -0.01 15.39
C ALA A 74 -6.67 0.12 15.60
N GLU A 75 -6.22 1.29 16.06
CA GLU A 75 -4.80 1.60 16.21
C GLU A 75 -4.05 0.60 17.10
N ASP A 76 -4.68 0.16 18.19
CA ASP A 76 -4.16 -0.82 19.13
C ASP A 76 -4.21 -2.28 18.61
N ALA A 77 -4.87 -2.49 17.46
CA ALA A 77 -5.05 -3.79 16.82
C ALA A 77 -4.42 -3.89 15.42
N ILE A 78 -3.65 -2.89 14.96
CA ILE A 78 -3.03 -2.86 13.62
C ILE A 78 -2.29 -4.17 13.29
N TYR A 79 -1.64 -4.78 14.28
CA TYR A 79 -0.86 -6.01 14.08
C TYR A 79 -1.62 -7.31 14.38
N THR A 80 -2.84 -7.24 14.90
CA THR A 80 -3.60 -8.41 15.37
C THR A 80 -4.98 -8.55 14.74
N ASP A 81 -5.53 -7.50 14.15
CA ASP A 81 -6.79 -7.57 13.40
C ASP A 81 -6.58 -8.33 12.09
N LEU A 82 -7.20 -9.50 11.97
CA LEU A 82 -7.08 -10.37 10.80
C LEU A 82 -8.17 -10.13 9.75
N THR A 83 -9.06 -9.15 9.93
CA THR A 83 -10.20 -8.91 9.03
C THR A 83 -9.76 -8.68 7.58
N GLY A 84 -8.75 -7.83 7.36
CA GLY A 84 -8.20 -7.60 6.02
C GLY A 84 -7.56 -8.85 5.42
N PHE A 85 -6.86 -9.63 6.25
CA PHE A 85 -6.21 -10.88 5.86
C PHE A 85 -7.22 -11.96 5.46
N GLU A 86 -8.24 -12.21 6.28
CA GLU A 86 -9.26 -13.22 6.01
C GLU A 86 -10.03 -12.90 4.72
N ARG A 87 -10.35 -11.63 4.49
CA ARG A 87 -11.02 -11.18 3.26
C ARG A 87 -10.15 -11.43 2.03
N VAL A 88 -8.87 -11.05 2.06
CA VAL A 88 -7.99 -11.28 0.91
C VAL A 88 -7.73 -12.78 0.68
N LEU A 89 -7.68 -13.57 1.75
CA LEU A 89 -7.50 -15.01 1.68
C LEU A 89 -8.70 -15.69 1.02
N ALA A 90 -9.93 -15.27 1.34
CA ALA A 90 -11.14 -15.76 0.69
C ALA A 90 -11.16 -15.44 -0.82
N ILE A 91 -10.74 -14.24 -1.21
CA ILE A 91 -10.62 -13.83 -2.63
C ILE A 91 -9.56 -14.69 -3.35
N ALA A 92 -8.40 -14.89 -2.71
CA ALA A 92 -7.34 -15.72 -3.27
C ALA A 92 -7.80 -17.17 -3.44
N ALA A 93 -8.48 -17.74 -2.44
CA ALA A 93 -9.02 -19.09 -2.48
C ALA A 93 -10.01 -19.26 -3.64
N ALA A 94 -10.98 -18.36 -3.78
CA ALA A 94 -11.97 -18.39 -4.85
C ALA A 94 -11.36 -18.28 -6.27
N LYS A 95 -10.13 -17.74 -6.38
CA LYS A 95 -9.43 -17.55 -7.65
C LYS A 95 -8.44 -18.66 -7.98
N LEU A 96 -7.92 -19.36 -6.98
CA LEU A 96 -6.82 -20.31 -7.12
C LEU A 96 -7.22 -21.78 -6.89
N LEU A 97 -8.39 -22.03 -6.30
CA LEU A 97 -8.94 -23.36 -6.01
C LEU A 97 -10.16 -23.63 -6.88
#